data_AF-A0A7V4E6A5-F1
#
_entry.id   AF-A0A7V4E6A5-F1
#
_cell.length_a   1.000
_cell.length_b   1.000
_cell.length_c   1.000
_cell.angle_alpha   90.00
_cell.angle_beta   90.00
_cell.angle_gamma   90.00
#
_symmetry.space_group_name_H-M   'P 1'
#
loop_
_entity.id
_entity.type
_entity.pdbx_description
1 polymer ?
#
loop_
_entity_poly.entity_id
_entity_poly.type
_entity_poly.pdbx_seq_one_letter_code
_entity_poly.pdbx_strand_id
1 'polypeptide(L)' 'MRLLLERTLKTLEDTQALAQEALALFPPGALVVLEGSLGAGKTTFVRFLAEALGFKGRVTSPSYTLIHT' A
#
# COMPACT_ATOMS: atom_id res chain seq x y z
N MET A 1 -18.10 -3.33 7.18
CA MET A 1 -17.28 -3.17 5.96
C MET A 1 -17.82 -4.13 4.90
N ARG A 2 -18.08 -3.67 3.67
CA ARG A 2 -18.53 -4.56 2.58
C ARG A 2 -17.30 -4.97 1.76
N LEU A 3 -17.15 -6.25 1.47
CA LEU A 3 -16.13 -6.72 0.54
C LEU A 3 -16.50 -6.26 -0.88
N LEU A 4 -15.60 -5.53 -1.53
CA LEU A 4 -15.79 -5.04 -2.91
C LEU A 4 -15.02 -5.88 -3.93
N LEU A 5 -13.87 -6.44 -3.54
CA LEU A 5 -12.97 -7.20 -4.39
C LEU A 5 -12.17 -8.19 -3.55
N GLU A 6 -11.87 -9.36 -4.12
CA GLU A 6 -10.92 -10.33 -3.58
C GLU A 6 -9.96 -10.75 -4.70
N ARG A 7 -8.65 -10.76 -4.41
CA ARG A 7 -7.60 -11.12 -5.36
C ARG A 7 -6.46 -11.84 -4.64
N THR A 8 -5.92 -12.88 -5.27
CA THR A 8 -4.69 -13.55 -4.81
C THR A 8 -3.48 -12.98 -5.55
N LEU A 9 -2.45 -12.59 -4.79
CA LEU A 9 -1.19 -12.08 -5.31
C LEU A 9 -0.09 -13.10 -4.97
N LYS A 10 0.67 -13.55 -5.97
CA LYS A 10 1.70 -14.58 -5.80
C LYS A 10 3.10 -13.99 -5.76
N THR A 11 3.30 -12.81 -6.36
CA THR A 11 4.61 -12.18 -6.46
C THR A 11 4.63 -10.73 -5.97
N LEU A 12 5.81 -10.14 -5.90
CA LEU A 12 5.97 -8.73 -5.55
C LEU A 12 5.45 -7.81 -6.67
N GLU A 13 5.62 -8.24 -7.92
CA GLU A 13 5.13 -7.54 -9.11
C GLU A 13 3.60 -7.45 -9.09
N ASP A 14 2.92 -8.51 -8.65
CA ASP A 14 1.46 -8.49 -8.45
C ASP A 14 1.03 -7.41 -7.44
N THR A 15 1.81 -7.25 -6.36
CA THR A 15 1.55 -6.23 -5.32
C THR A 15 1.83 -4.82 -5.84
N GLN A 16 2.86 -4.65 -6.66
CA GLN A 16 3.18 -3.38 -7.30
C GLN A 16 2.08 -2.97 -8.28
N ALA A 17 1.63 -3.90 -9.13
CA ALA A 17 0.53 -3.66 -10.06
C ALA A 17 -0.76 -3.26 -9.30
N LEU A 18 -1.09 -3.97 -8.22
CA LEU A 18 -2.23 -3.61 -7.38
C LEU A 18 -2.12 -2.18 -6.81
N ALA A 19 -0.92 -1.76 -6.37
CA ALA A 19 -0.73 -0.41 -5.83
C ALA A 19 -0.97 0.67 -6.90
N GLN A 20 -0.53 0.44 -8.14
CA GLN A 20 -0.76 1.34 -9.27
C GLN A 20 -2.25 1.41 -9.67
N GLU A 21 -2.90 0.25 -9.78
CA GLU A 21 -4.33 0.15 -10.08
C GLU A 21 -5.17 0.85 -8.99
N ALA A 22 -4.85 0.63 -7.71
CA ALA A 22 -5.56 1.24 -6.58
C ALA A 22 -5.39 2.77 -6.55
N LEU A 23 -4.18 3.27 -6.82
CA LEU A 23 -3.91 4.70 -6.81
C LEU A 23 -4.79 5.47 -7.79
N ALA A 24 -5.04 4.92 -8.98
CA ALA A 24 -5.89 5.54 -10.00
C ALA A 24 -7.36 5.71 -9.56
N LEU A 25 -7.79 4.99 -8.51
CA LEU A 25 -9.13 5.04 -7.96
C LEU A 25 -9.26 5.99 -6.76
N PHE A 26 -8.14 6.47 -6.21
CA PHE A 26 -8.17 7.29 -5.00
C PHE A 26 -8.48 8.75 -5.32
N PRO A 27 -9.56 9.33 -4.73
CA PRO A 27 -9.75 10.77 -4.80
C PRO A 27 -8.69 11.50 -3.97
N PRO A 28 -8.44 12.79 -4.25
CA PRO A 28 -7.63 13.63 -3.37
C PRO A 28 -8.14 13.57 -1.92
N GLY A 29 -7.21 13.37 -0.97
CA GLY A 29 -7.53 13.27 0.46
C GLY A 29 -8.05 11.89 0.92
N ALA A 30 -7.95 10.85 0.09
CA ALA A 30 -8.32 9.50 0.48
C ALA A 30 -7.57 8.99 1.72
N LEU A 31 -8.28 8.34 2.64
CA LEU A 31 -7.72 7.58 3.76
C LEU A 31 -7.72 6.09 3.40
N VAL A 32 -6.54 5.50 3.37
CA VAL A 32 -6.37 4.05 3.12
C VAL A 32 -5.95 3.37 4.42
N VAL A 33 -6.74 2.39 4.85
CA VAL A 33 -6.44 1.57 6.03
C VAL A 33 -5.99 0.19 5.56
N LEU A 34 -4.81 -0.25 6.00
CA LEU A 34 -4.27 -1.58 5.68
C LEU A 34 -4.32 -2.47 6.92
N GLU A 35 -5.02 -3.59 6.80
CA GLU A 35 -5.14 -4.58 7.87
C GLU A 35 -4.48 -5.90 7.45
N GLY A 36 -3.88 -6.59 8.41
CA GLY A 36 -3.25 -7.89 8.20
C GLY A 36 -2.19 -8.19 9.24
N SER A 37 -1.81 -9.46 9.36
CA SER A 37 -0.80 -9.93 10.32
C SER A 37 0.61 -9.38 10.05
N LEU A 38 1.53 -9.61 10.98
CA LEU A 38 2.95 -9.31 10.77
C LEU A 38 3.47 -10.08 9.55
N GLY A 39 4.22 -9.41 8.68
CA GLY A 39 4.73 -10.02 7.44
C GLY A 39 3.72 -10.10 6.29
N ALA A 40 2.46 -9.66 6.47
CA ALA A 40 1.43 -9.70 5.42
C ALA A 40 1.68 -8.75 4.20
N GLY A 41 2.82 -8.05 4.16
CA GLY A 41 3.16 -7.19 3.01
C GLY A 41 2.62 -5.75 3.06
N LYS A 42 2.02 -5.31 4.17
CA LYS A 42 1.47 -3.93 4.32
C LYS A 42 2.47 -2.83 3.95
N THR A 43 3.67 -2.84 4.54
CA THR A 43 4.72 -1.84 4.25
C THR A 43 5.19 -1.92 2.79
N THR A 44 5.23 -3.12 2.21
CA THR A 44 5.59 -3.32 0.81
C THR A 44 4.58 -2.67 -0.12
N PHE A 45 3.28 -2.82 0.15
CA PHE A 45 2.22 -2.14 -0.58
C PHE A 45 2.35 -0.62 -0.48
N VAL A 46 2.54 -0.07 0.73
CA VAL A 46 2.74 1.38 0.94
C VAL A 46 3.95 1.90 0.16
N ARG A 47 5.06 1.14 0.12
CA ARG A 47 6.25 1.50 -0.66
C ARG A 47 5.91 1.64 -2.15
N PHE A 48 5.26 0.62 -2.75
CA PHE A 48 4.90 0.68 -4.16
C PHE A 48 3.88 1.79 -4.46
N LEU A 49 2.96 2.07 -3.53
CA LEU A 49 2.04 3.19 -3.66
C LEU A 49 2.76 4.55 -3.65
N ALA A 50 3.75 4.71 -2.77
CA ALA A 50 4.58 5.92 -2.71
C ALA A 50 5.43 6.09 -3.98
N GLU A 51 6.03 5.01 -4.49
CA GLU A 51 6.75 5.01 -5.77
C GLU A 51 5.82 5.41 -6.94
N ALA A 52 4.59 4.89 -6.98
CA ALA A 52 3.59 5.26 -7.99
C ALA A 52 3.15 6.73 -7.90
N LEU A 53 3.17 7.32 -6.70
CA LEU A 53 2.98 8.75 -6.46
C LEU A 53 4.22 9.61 -6.83
N GLY A 54 5.33 9.00 -7.26
CA GLY A 54 6.56 9.68 -7.62
C GLY A 54 7.52 9.97 -6.46
N PHE A 55 7.26 9.41 -5.27
CA PHE A 55 8.18 9.53 -4.14
C PHE A 55 9.46 8.71 -4.40
N LYS A 56 10.62 9.36 -4.26
CA LYS A 56 11.93 8.75 -4.52
C LYS A 56 12.69 8.34 -3.25
N GLY A 57 12.12 8.62 -2.08
CA GLY A 57 12.74 8.31 -0.80
C GLY A 57 12.51 6.87 -0.36
N ARG A 58 13.07 6.52 0.80
CA ARG A 58 12.88 5.21 1.40
C ARG A 58 11.61 5.18 2.23
N VAL A 59 10.73 4.23 1.96
CA VAL A 59 9.59 3.90 2.82
C VAL A 59 10.00 2.80 3.79
N THR A 60 9.76 3.02 5.08
CA THR A 60 10.00 2.06 6.17
C THR A 60 8.73 1.85 6.98
N SER A 61 8.72 0.81 7.82
CA SER A 61 7.59 0.59 8.72
C SER A 61 7.64 1.59 9.88
N PRO A 62 6.58 2.36 10.13
CA PRO A 62 6.52 3.28 11.26
C PRO A 62 6.12 2.56 12.56
N SER A 63 6.49 1.28 12.73
CA SER A 63 6.04 0.48 13.89
C SER A 63 6.38 1.14 15.23
N TYR A 64 7.52 1.82 15.31
CA TYR A 64 7.97 2.54 16.50
C TYR A 64 7.86 4.06 16.39
N THR A 65 7.92 4.60 15.17
CA THR A 65 7.80 6.06 14.95
C THR A 65 6.35 6.52 14.89
N LEU A 66 5.40 5.58 14.78
CA LEU A 66 3.95 5.75 14.55
C LEU A 66 3.60 6.43 13.22
N ILE A 67 4.32 7.48 12.85
CA ILE A 67 4.11 8.29 11.65
C ILE A 67 5.46 8.59 10.99
N HIS A 68 5.47 8.63 9.66
CA HIS A 68 6.52 9.26 8.86
C HIS A 68 5.98 10.58 8.30
N THR A 69 6.77 11.64 8.39
CA THR A 69 6.43 12.99 7.90
C THR A 69 7.20 13.33 6.64
#